data_AF-A0A1W6CUW6-F1
#
_entry.id   AF-A0A1W6CUW6-F1
#
_cell.length_a   1.000
_cell.length_b   1.000
_cell.length_c   1.000
_cell.angle_alpha   90.00
_cell.angle_beta   90.00
_cell.angle_gamma   90.00
#
_symmetry.space_group_name_H-M   'P 1'
#
loop_
_entity.id
_entity.type
_entity.pdbx_description
1 polymer ?
#
loop_
_entity_poly.entity_id
_entity_poly.type
_entity_poly.pdbx_seq_one_letter_code
_entity_poly.pdbx_strand_id
1 'polypeptide(L)'
;MQTIRPPIARRSLLLSAPALLAARIATGAEGPLRFGLTPVFLNNEAAVIDALTLALADASGRPVLPVQRRSYAEVTALHRLFPAVNARAGGRLRGIAALTEAAVRAHDWPGNGRELRARLIRGVEHAAGDWLFPADLFPERQTNAALQSLAEARDAAERAQIMVALERSGHQMAEAARLLKVSRTTLWEKIQKLGLQPVRISERQ
;
A
#
# COMPACT_ATOMS: atom_id res chain seq x y z
N MET A 1 41.34 -17.02 44.51
CA MET A 1 40.33 -17.70 45.35
C MET A 1 39.15 -16.75 45.56
N GLN A 2 37.93 -17.25 45.34
CA GLN A 2 36.66 -16.50 45.40
C GLN A 2 36.29 -16.05 46.82
N THR A 3 35.49 -14.99 46.94
CA THR A 3 34.22 -14.94 47.72
C THR A 3 33.44 -13.65 47.40
N ILE A 4 32.29 -13.69 46.71
CA ILE A 4 30.86 -13.71 47.16
C ILE A 4 30.19 -12.30 47.21
N ARG A 5 29.00 -12.20 46.57
CA ARG A 5 28.11 -11.03 46.31
C ARG A 5 27.35 -10.50 47.57
N PRO A 6 26.63 -9.35 47.48
CA PRO A 6 25.17 -9.39 47.20
C PRO A 6 24.61 -8.26 46.27
N PRO A 7 23.30 -8.30 45.90
CA PRO A 7 22.67 -7.57 44.78
C PRO A 7 21.74 -6.41 45.21
N ILE A 8 20.94 -5.89 44.25
CA ILE A 8 19.80 -4.91 44.35
C ILE A 8 20.27 -3.45 44.08
N ALA A 9 19.62 -2.56 43.30
CA ALA A 9 18.22 -2.39 42.92
C ALA A 9 18.04 -1.63 41.58
N ARG A 10 16.87 -1.86 40.96
CA ARG A 10 16.23 -0.96 39.99
C ARG A 10 15.91 0.39 40.63
N ARG A 11 16.35 1.51 40.04
CA ARG A 11 15.55 2.75 39.87
C ARG A 11 16.32 3.87 39.17
N SER A 12 15.76 4.31 38.04
CA SER A 12 15.61 5.70 37.58
C SER A 12 16.82 6.66 37.51
N LEU A 13 17.17 7.03 36.29
CA LEU A 13 17.63 8.37 35.86
C LEU A 13 16.93 8.62 34.50
N LEU A 14 15.79 9.29 34.49
CA LEU A 14 15.61 10.75 34.37
C LEU A 14 15.77 11.27 32.94
N LEU A 15 14.66 11.83 32.47
CA LEU A 15 14.42 12.63 31.28
C LEU A 15 15.54 13.63 30.93
N SER A 16 15.74 13.82 29.63
CA SER A 16 15.70 15.17 29.04
C SER A 16 14.98 15.14 27.68
N ALA A 17 13.74 15.60 27.69
CA ALA A 17 12.93 16.05 26.54
C ALA A 17 13.54 17.36 25.96
N PRO A 18 13.18 17.93 24.77
CA PRO A 18 11.80 17.96 24.23
C PRO A 18 11.63 18.06 22.69
N ALA A 19 10.63 17.37 22.15
CA ALA A 19 9.91 17.81 20.94
C ALA A 19 8.43 17.39 20.97
N LEU A 20 7.89 17.21 22.18
CA LEU A 20 6.47 16.94 22.44
C LEU A 20 5.80 18.18 23.04
N LEU A 21 6.19 19.36 22.56
CA LEU A 21 5.47 20.60 22.88
C LEU A 21 4.55 20.97 21.72
N ALA A 22 3.26 20.87 22.01
CA ALA A 22 2.19 21.65 21.41
C ALA A 22 1.89 21.41 19.92
N ALA A 23 1.36 20.23 19.62
CA ALA A 23 0.26 20.19 18.65
C ALA A 23 -1.06 20.23 19.44
N ARG A 24 -1.39 21.39 20.02
CA ARG A 24 -2.81 21.72 20.32
C ARG A 24 -3.50 21.82 18.96
N ILE A 25 -3.84 20.68 18.37
CA ILE A 25 -4.64 20.64 17.14
C ILE A 25 -6.06 20.95 17.57
N ALA A 26 -6.39 22.22 17.36
CA ALA A 26 -7.70 22.76 17.05
C ALA A 26 -8.88 21.80 17.27
N THR A 27 -9.63 22.13 18.32
CA THR A 27 -11.06 21.90 18.46
C THR A 27 -11.81 21.96 17.13
N GLY A 28 -12.61 20.92 16.82
CA GLY A 28 -13.70 21.04 15.84
C GLY A 28 -13.69 20.08 14.65
N ALA A 29 -13.67 18.76 14.88
CA ALA A 29 -14.14 17.81 13.86
C ALA A 29 -14.74 16.58 14.55
N GLU A 30 -16.02 16.29 14.38
CA GLU A 30 -16.68 15.10 14.94
C GLU A 30 -16.47 13.86 14.06
N GLY A 31 -15.39 13.11 14.28
CA GLY A 31 -15.16 11.85 13.53
C GLY A 31 -13.99 11.03 14.05
N PRO A 32 -13.76 9.80 13.55
CA PRO A 32 -12.55 9.06 13.90
C PRO A 32 -11.31 9.72 13.30
N LEU A 33 -10.24 9.81 14.09
CA LEU A 33 -9.01 10.45 13.66
C LEU A 33 -8.19 9.44 12.84
N ARG A 34 -7.90 9.79 11.58
CA ARG A 34 -7.23 8.88 10.63
C ARG A 34 -5.73 9.20 10.60
N PHE A 35 -4.92 8.22 11.00
CA PHE A 35 -3.46 8.32 10.91
C PHE A 35 -2.93 7.31 9.88
N GLY A 36 -2.05 7.80 8.99
CA GLY A 36 -1.29 6.95 8.07
C GLY A 36 0.06 6.61 8.68
N LEU A 37 0.28 5.33 9.00
CA LEU A 37 1.60 4.84 9.40
C LEU A 37 2.31 4.34 8.14
N THR A 38 3.59 4.69 7.98
CA THR A 38 4.48 4.03 7.01
C THR A 38 5.45 3.13 7.79
N PRO A 39 5.01 1.95 8.24
CA PRO A 39 5.89 1.05 8.96
C PRO A 39 6.91 0.42 8.01
N VAL A 40 8.20 0.53 8.34
CA VAL A 40 9.25 -0.33 7.77
C VAL A 40 9.61 -1.33 8.85
N PHE A 41 8.90 -2.44 8.96
CA PHE A 41 9.14 -3.38 10.06
C PHE A 41 9.13 -4.83 9.62
N LEU A 42 9.88 -5.62 10.38
CA LEU A 42 9.87 -7.07 10.33
C LEU A 42 9.61 -7.57 11.74
N ASN A 43 8.45 -8.22 11.83
CA ASN A 43 8.06 -9.18 12.85
C ASN A 43 7.55 -8.53 14.15
N ASN A 44 6.34 -8.99 14.53
CA ASN A 44 5.54 -8.58 15.70
C ASN A 44 4.81 -7.21 15.65
N GLU A 45 4.41 -6.80 14.46
CA GLU A 45 3.80 -5.48 14.18
C GLU A 45 2.35 -5.30 14.69
N ALA A 46 1.57 -6.37 14.86
CA ALA A 46 0.18 -6.23 15.33
C ALA A 46 0.12 -5.62 16.74
N ALA A 47 0.91 -6.14 17.68
CA ALA A 47 0.95 -5.64 19.05
C ALA A 47 1.45 -4.19 19.15
N VAL A 48 2.37 -3.78 18.25
CA VAL A 48 2.90 -2.42 18.21
C VAL A 48 1.87 -1.45 17.63
N ILE A 49 1.18 -1.84 16.56
CA ILE A 49 0.10 -1.05 15.98
C ILE A 49 -1.06 -0.91 16.97
N ASP A 50 -1.43 -1.98 17.67
CA ASP A 50 -2.48 -1.97 18.68
C ASP A 50 -2.11 -1.04 19.85
N ALA A 51 -0.90 -1.16 20.38
CA ALA A 51 -0.41 -0.29 21.46
C ALA A 51 -0.35 1.19 21.03
N LEU A 52 0.09 1.47 19.80
CA LEU A 52 0.16 2.83 19.27
C LEU A 52 -1.24 3.40 19.02
N THR A 53 -2.16 2.59 18.50
CA THR A 53 -3.55 2.99 18.25
C THR A 53 -4.24 3.32 19.57
N LEU A 54 -4.05 2.50 20.60
CA LEU A 54 -4.60 2.73 21.93
C LEU A 54 -4.04 4.02 22.57
N ALA A 55 -2.72 4.22 22.51
CA ALA A 55 -2.08 5.41 23.05
C ALA A 55 -2.53 6.70 22.32
N LEU A 56 -2.71 6.64 21.01
CA LEU A 56 -3.21 7.77 20.22
C LEU A 56 -4.69 8.04 20.48
N ALA A 57 -5.50 7.00 20.69
CA ALA A 57 -6.91 7.15 21.03
C ALA A 57 -7.08 7.82 22.40
N ASP A 58 -6.30 7.38 23.40
CA ASP A 58 -6.28 7.97 24.75
C ASP A 58 -5.82 9.43 24.71
N ALA A 59 -4.73 9.72 24.00
CA ALA A 59 -4.20 11.08 23.89
C ALA A 59 -5.09 12.04 23.08
N SER A 60 -5.86 11.53 22.11
CA SER A 60 -6.74 12.35 21.25
C SER A 60 -8.19 12.40 21.71
N GLY A 61 -8.57 11.59 22.70
CA GLY A 61 -9.96 11.44 23.17
C GLY A 61 -10.93 10.92 22.09
N ARG A 62 -10.42 10.28 21.02
CA ARG A 62 -11.18 9.88 19.84
C ARG A 62 -10.75 8.49 19.35
N PRO A 63 -11.67 7.70 18.75
CA PRO A 63 -11.29 6.44 18.13
C PRO A 63 -10.35 6.68 16.94
N VAL A 64 -9.22 5.97 16.94
CA VAL A 64 -8.21 6.03 15.89
C VAL A 64 -8.37 4.80 14.99
N LEU A 65 -8.48 5.04 13.68
CA LEU A 65 -8.49 3.97 12.68
C LEU A 65 -7.15 4.00 11.94
N PRO A 66 -6.30 2.95 12.07
CA PRO A 66 -5.07 2.86 11.31
C PRO A 66 -5.41 2.64 9.83
N VAL A 67 -5.07 3.60 8.98
CA VAL A 67 -5.24 3.46 7.53
C VAL A 67 -3.87 3.18 6.92
N GLN A 68 -3.59 1.92 6.60
CA GLN A 68 -2.40 1.58 5.81
C GLN A 68 -2.63 2.05 4.37
N ARG A 69 -1.94 3.12 3.99
CA ARG A 69 -1.76 3.47 2.59
C ARG A 69 -0.27 3.50 2.33
N ARG A 70 0.24 2.54 1.55
CA ARG A 70 1.05 2.81 0.35
C ARG A 70 1.60 1.52 -0.24
N SER A 71 1.24 1.33 -1.50
CA SER A 71 1.57 0.27 -2.45
C SER A 71 3.07 0.00 -2.72
N TYR A 72 3.98 0.64 -1.98
CA TYR A 72 5.43 0.42 -2.05
C TYR A 72 5.93 -0.53 -0.96
N ALA A 73 5.22 -0.63 0.17
CA ALA A 73 5.60 -1.46 1.30
C ALA A 73 5.50 -2.95 0.94
N GLU A 74 4.47 -3.35 0.21
CA GLU A 74 4.22 -4.74 -0.14
C GLU A 74 5.17 -5.23 -1.23
N VAL A 75 5.51 -4.38 -2.20
CA VAL A 75 6.56 -4.68 -3.18
C VAL A 75 7.92 -4.83 -2.49
N THR A 76 8.25 -3.93 -1.55
CA THR A 76 9.48 -4.04 -0.75
C THR A 76 9.50 -5.32 0.08
N ALA A 77 8.40 -5.64 0.76
CA ALA A 77 8.26 -6.85 1.55
C ALA A 77 8.34 -8.12 0.68
N LEU A 78 7.77 -8.09 -0.52
CA LEU A 78 7.86 -9.18 -1.50
C LEU A 78 9.32 -9.49 -1.82
N HIS A 79 10.12 -8.50 -2.22
CA HIS A 79 11.54 -8.70 -2.53
C HIS A 79 12.35 -9.16 -1.31
N ARG A 80 11.99 -8.69 -0.11
CA ARG A 80 12.69 -9.08 1.11
C ARG A 80 12.39 -10.52 1.54
N LEU A 81 11.15 -10.97 1.36
CA LEU A 81 10.70 -12.30 1.78
C LEU A 81 11.02 -13.38 0.76
N PHE A 82 10.99 -13.05 -0.54
CA PHE A 82 11.13 -13.99 -1.63
C PHE A 82 12.36 -14.90 -1.55
N PRO A 83 13.59 -14.40 -1.30
CA PRO A 83 14.77 -15.27 -1.27
C PRO A 83 14.67 -16.37 -0.20
N ALA A 84 14.18 -16.03 0.98
CA ALA A 84 14.03 -16.98 2.08
C ALA A 84 12.92 -18.00 1.85
N VAL A 85 11.81 -17.58 1.22
CA VAL A 85 10.70 -18.47 0.86
C VAL A 85 11.10 -19.40 -0.28
N ASN A 86 11.72 -18.86 -1.34
CA ASN A 86 12.22 -19.62 -2.48
C ASN A 86 13.24 -20.68 -2.04
N ALA A 87 14.23 -20.32 -1.22
CA ALA A 87 15.21 -21.26 -0.71
C ALA A 87 14.57 -22.43 0.08
N ARG A 88 13.55 -22.16 0.89
CA ARG A 88 12.81 -23.21 1.62
C ARG A 88 12.02 -24.14 0.70
N ALA A 89 11.54 -23.63 -0.44
CA ALA A 89 10.81 -24.40 -1.45
C ALA A 89 11.72 -25.06 -2.51
N GLY A 90 13.03 -25.14 -2.25
CA GLY A 90 14.01 -25.78 -3.13
C GLY A 90 14.74 -24.85 -4.11
N GLY A 91 14.51 -23.53 -4.03
CA GLY A 91 15.30 -22.52 -4.75
C GLY A 91 15.10 -22.50 -6.27
N ARG A 92 13.99 -23.05 -6.77
CA ARG A 92 13.75 -23.25 -8.21
C ARG A 92 13.54 -21.95 -8.99
N LEU A 93 13.00 -20.92 -8.33
CA LEU A 93 12.67 -19.67 -9.01
C LEU A 93 13.89 -18.77 -9.14
N ARG A 94 14.11 -18.23 -10.34
CA ARG A 94 15.16 -17.23 -10.64
C ARG A 94 14.79 -15.84 -10.13
N GLY A 95 13.51 -15.54 -10.02
CA GLY A 95 13.05 -14.22 -9.60
C GLY A 95 11.54 -14.03 -9.66
N ILE A 96 11.15 -12.77 -9.49
CA ILE A 96 9.76 -12.30 -9.53
C ILE A 96 9.54 -11.58 -10.85
N ALA A 97 8.46 -11.90 -11.57
CA ALA A 97 8.14 -11.19 -12.81
C ALA A 97 7.65 -9.75 -12.51
N ALA A 98 7.98 -8.80 -13.39
CA ALA A 98 7.54 -7.40 -13.24
C ALA A 98 6.00 -7.24 -13.17
N LEU A 99 5.27 -8.11 -13.88
CA LEU A 99 3.80 -8.15 -13.81
C LEU A 99 3.31 -8.55 -12.40
N THR A 100 4.05 -9.39 -11.69
CA THR A 100 3.74 -9.81 -10.32
C THR A 100 3.89 -8.64 -9.36
N GLU A 101 4.94 -7.85 -9.50
CA GLU A 101 5.11 -6.61 -8.73
C GLU A 101 3.97 -5.63 -8.98
N ALA A 102 3.56 -5.46 -10.25
CA ALA A 102 2.40 -4.63 -10.59
C ALA A 102 1.10 -5.15 -9.97
N ALA A 103 0.88 -6.47 -9.98
CA ALA A 103 -0.28 -7.09 -9.36
C ALA A 103 -0.30 -6.93 -7.84
N VAL A 104 0.86 -7.06 -7.19
CA VAL A 104 1.06 -6.83 -5.75
C VAL A 104 0.81 -5.37 -5.39
N ARG A 105 1.29 -4.43 -6.21
CA ARG A 105 1.04 -2.98 -6.03
C ARG A 105 -0.43 -2.61 -6.14
N ALA A 106 -1.16 -3.30 -7.02
CA ALA A 106 -2.57 -3.04 -7.30
C ALA A 106 -3.55 -3.74 -6.35
N HIS A 107 -3.07 -4.57 -5.42
CA HIS A 107 -3.93 -5.25 -4.45
C HIS A 107 -4.04 -4.45 -3.14
N ASP A 108 -5.20 -4.48 -2.50
CA ASP A 108 -5.49 -3.70 -1.29
C ASP A 108 -5.01 -4.35 0.02
N TRP A 109 -4.57 -5.61 -0.01
CA TRP A 109 -3.99 -6.33 1.14
C TRP A 109 -4.79 -6.23 2.44
N PRO A 110 -6.06 -6.67 2.49
CA PRO A 110 -6.89 -6.62 3.69
C PRO A 110 -6.27 -7.36 4.90
N GLY A 111 -5.44 -8.38 4.66
CA GLY A 111 -4.68 -9.08 5.70
C GLY A 111 -3.25 -8.58 5.90
N ASN A 112 -2.90 -7.41 5.35
CA ASN A 112 -1.59 -6.75 5.43
C ASN A 112 -0.43 -7.70 5.03
N GLY A 113 0.75 -7.52 5.64
CA GLY A 113 1.92 -8.36 5.39
C GLY A 113 1.76 -9.84 5.72
N ARG A 114 0.78 -10.21 6.56
CA ARG A 114 0.47 -11.63 6.83
C ARG A 114 -0.12 -12.30 5.61
N GLU A 115 -1.04 -11.62 4.92
CA GLU A 115 -1.62 -12.09 3.67
C GLU A 115 -0.55 -12.19 2.57
N LEU A 116 0.30 -11.16 2.41
CA LEU A 116 1.41 -11.19 1.45
C LEU A 116 2.31 -12.40 1.65
N ARG A 117 2.72 -12.66 2.90
CA ARG A 117 3.55 -13.82 3.24
C ARG A 117 2.83 -15.12 2.88
N ALA A 118 1.57 -15.28 3.27
CA ALA A 118 0.81 -16.50 3.01
C ALA A 118 0.64 -16.76 1.50
N ARG A 119 0.33 -15.73 0.72
CA ARG A 119 0.22 -15.81 -0.75
C ARG A 119 1.57 -16.12 -1.39
N LEU A 120 2.65 -15.47 -0.95
CA LEU A 120 4.00 -15.71 -1.47
C LEU A 120 4.45 -17.15 -1.22
N ILE A 121 4.22 -17.70 -0.03
CA ILE A 121 4.56 -19.11 0.29
C ILE A 121 3.84 -20.04 -0.68
N ARG A 122 2.51 -19.91 -0.78
CA ARG A 122 1.73 -20.75 -1.70
C ARG A 122 2.14 -20.57 -3.16
N GLY A 123 2.35 -19.33 -3.60
CA GLY A 123 2.72 -19.02 -4.97
C GLY A 123 4.07 -19.63 -5.36
N VAL A 124 5.08 -19.56 -4.47
CA VAL A 124 6.39 -20.18 -4.72
C VAL A 124 6.30 -21.71 -4.77
N GLU A 125 5.46 -22.32 -3.92
CA GLU A 125 5.24 -23.77 -3.94
C GLU A 125 4.58 -24.24 -5.25
N HIS A 126 3.59 -23.50 -5.74
CA HIS A 126 2.77 -23.88 -6.90
C HIS A 126 3.26 -23.32 -8.24
N ALA A 127 4.29 -22.45 -8.24
CA ALA A 127 4.84 -21.88 -9.45
C ALA A 127 5.36 -23.00 -10.39
N ALA A 128 4.83 -23.00 -11.61
CA ALA A 128 5.09 -24.03 -12.61
C ALA A 128 6.40 -23.81 -13.39
N GLY A 129 6.96 -22.60 -13.36
CA GLY A 129 8.16 -22.23 -14.12
C GLY A 129 9.27 -21.61 -13.27
N ASP A 130 10.22 -20.98 -13.95
CA ASP A 130 11.41 -20.36 -13.32
C ASP A 130 11.14 -18.97 -12.72
N TRP A 131 9.95 -18.42 -12.91
CA TRP A 131 9.59 -17.06 -12.48
C TRP A 131 8.26 -17.09 -11.74
N LEU A 132 8.16 -16.25 -10.70
CA LEU A 132 6.91 -16.05 -9.97
C LEU A 132 6.01 -15.08 -10.73
N PHE A 133 4.83 -15.53 -11.16
CA PHE A 133 3.85 -14.78 -11.94
C PHE A 133 2.65 -14.33 -11.10
N PRO A 134 1.83 -13.36 -11.57
CA PRO A 134 0.64 -12.91 -10.85
C PRO A 134 -0.35 -14.05 -10.55
N ALA A 135 -0.45 -14.98 -11.50
CA ALA A 135 -1.27 -16.18 -11.45
C ALA A 135 -1.00 -17.03 -10.18
N ASP A 136 0.27 -17.08 -9.76
CA ASP A 136 0.70 -17.90 -8.62
C ASP A 136 0.29 -17.26 -7.28
N LEU A 137 0.26 -15.93 -7.20
CA LEU A 137 -0.11 -15.19 -5.97
C LEU A 137 -1.61 -14.93 -5.86
N PHE A 138 -2.28 -14.78 -7.00
CA PHE A 138 -3.68 -14.40 -7.12
C PHE A 138 -4.43 -15.39 -8.02
N PRO A 139 -4.48 -16.69 -7.68
CA PRO A 139 -5.16 -17.68 -8.49
C PRO A 139 -6.65 -17.37 -8.68
N GLU A 140 -7.28 -16.71 -7.71
CA GLU A 140 -8.67 -16.28 -7.77
C GLU A 140 -8.95 -15.22 -8.85
N ARG A 141 -7.92 -14.50 -9.31
CA ARG A 141 -8.06 -13.55 -10.44
C ARG A 141 -8.11 -14.28 -11.78
N GLN A 142 -7.61 -15.52 -11.86
CA GLN A 142 -7.71 -16.34 -13.06
C GLN A 142 -9.13 -16.91 -13.22
N THR A 143 -9.78 -17.28 -12.11
CA THR A 143 -11.15 -17.83 -12.12
C THR A 143 -12.22 -16.79 -12.49
N ASN A 144 -11.89 -15.50 -12.44
CA ASN A 144 -12.82 -14.40 -12.73
C ASN A 144 -12.44 -13.55 -13.95
N ALA A 145 -11.35 -13.90 -14.66
CA ALA A 145 -11.05 -13.30 -15.94
C ALA A 145 -11.89 -13.99 -17.01
N ALA A 146 -13.19 -13.69 -17.06
CA ALA A 146 -13.91 -13.81 -18.32
C ALA A 146 -13.05 -13.11 -19.39
N LEU A 147 -12.76 -13.80 -20.50
CA LEU A 147 -11.97 -13.24 -21.60
C LEU A 147 -12.55 -11.87 -21.93
N GLN A 148 -11.82 -10.82 -21.58
CA GLN A 148 -12.26 -9.47 -21.86
C GLN A 148 -12.35 -9.33 -23.37
N SER A 149 -13.47 -8.79 -23.84
CA SER A 149 -13.58 -8.40 -25.24
C SER A 149 -12.48 -7.39 -25.57
N LEU A 150 -12.03 -7.36 -26.83
CA LEU A 150 -11.06 -6.36 -27.29
C LEU A 150 -11.53 -4.92 -27.00
N ALA A 151 -12.85 -4.69 -26.99
CA ALA A 151 -13.44 -3.42 -26.63
C ALA A 151 -13.15 -3.05 -25.16
N GLU A 152 -13.37 -3.98 -24.22
CA GLU A 152 -13.11 -3.76 -22.79
C GLU A 152 -11.62 -3.57 -22.51
N ALA A 153 -10.75 -4.34 -23.16
CA ALA A 153 -9.29 -4.18 -23.04
C ALA A 153 -8.82 -2.81 -23.53
N ARG A 154 -9.35 -2.35 -24.68
CA ARG A 154 -9.07 -1.02 -25.23
C ARG A 154 -9.54 0.08 -24.29
N ASP A 155 -10.77 -0.03 -23.79
CA ASP A 155 -11.36 0.97 -22.91
C ASP A 155 -10.62 1.03 -21.55
N ALA A 156 -10.14 -0.11 -21.03
CA ALA A 156 -9.28 -0.15 -19.84
C ALA A 156 -7.94 0.55 -20.08
N ALA A 157 -7.31 0.33 -21.23
CA ALA A 157 -6.07 0.99 -21.62
C ALA A 157 -6.26 2.51 -21.80
N GLU A 158 -7.33 2.94 -22.48
CA GLU A 158 -7.68 4.35 -22.63
C GLU A 158 -7.91 5.00 -21.25
N ARG A 159 -8.64 4.34 -20.37
CA ARG A 159 -8.90 4.81 -19.00
C ARG A 159 -7.60 5.06 -18.23
N ALA A 160 -6.68 4.10 -18.27
CA ALA A 160 -5.39 4.21 -17.59
C ALA A 160 -4.58 5.40 -18.11
N GLN A 161 -4.50 5.59 -19.43
CA GLN A 161 -3.76 6.70 -20.03
C GLN A 161 -4.38 8.06 -19.69
N ILE A 162 -5.70 8.16 -19.70
CA ILE A 162 -6.42 9.38 -19.33
C ILE A 162 -6.14 9.76 -17.87
N MET A 163 -6.16 8.80 -16.95
CA MET A 163 -5.85 9.05 -15.53
C MET A 163 -4.42 9.55 -15.35
N VAL A 164 -3.44 8.89 -15.97
CA VAL A 164 -2.03 9.31 -15.90
C VAL A 164 -1.82 10.72 -16.46
N ALA A 165 -2.49 11.05 -17.56
CA ALA A 165 -2.38 12.39 -18.15
C ALA A 165 -3.02 13.47 -17.26
N LEU A 166 -4.16 13.18 -16.63
CA LEU A 166 -4.82 14.08 -15.69
C LEU A 166 -3.98 14.30 -14.43
N GLU A 167 -3.36 13.26 -13.88
CA GLU A 167 -2.47 13.41 -12.73
C GLU A 167 -1.25 14.26 -13.07
N ARG A 168 -0.61 14.02 -14.22
CA ARG A 168 0.56 14.80 -14.67
C ARG A 168 0.24 16.25 -14.99
N SER A 169 -0.99 16.55 -15.39
CA SER A 169 -1.45 17.90 -15.68
C SER A 169 -2.04 18.63 -14.47
N GLY A 170 -2.02 18.04 -13.26
CA GLY A 170 -2.66 18.62 -12.09
C GLY A 170 -4.18 18.76 -12.25
N HIS A 171 -4.81 17.82 -12.97
CA HIS A 171 -6.22 17.81 -13.35
C HIS A 171 -6.66 18.92 -14.30
N GLN A 172 -5.72 19.62 -14.96
CA GLN A 172 -6.03 20.59 -16.00
C GLN A 172 -6.38 19.88 -17.32
N MET A 173 -7.61 20.06 -17.78
CA MET A 173 -8.14 19.35 -18.95
C MET A 173 -7.43 19.71 -20.26
N ALA A 174 -7.09 20.98 -20.45
CA ALA A 174 -6.41 21.45 -21.65
C ALA A 174 -5.00 20.83 -21.78
N GLU A 175 -4.27 20.79 -20.66
CA GLU A 175 -2.93 20.23 -20.62
C GLU A 175 -2.94 18.69 -20.71
N ALA A 176 -3.89 18.01 -20.07
CA ALA A 176 -4.07 16.57 -20.25
C ALA A 176 -4.38 16.20 -21.71
N ALA A 177 -5.24 16.97 -22.38
CA ALA A 177 -5.57 16.76 -23.78
C ALA A 177 -4.33 16.95 -24.68
N ARG A 178 -3.51 17.97 -24.38
CA ARG A 178 -2.23 18.21 -25.06
C ARG A 178 -1.26 17.04 -24.89
N LEU A 179 -1.10 16.52 -23.67
CA LEU A 179 -0.24 15.36 -23.38
C LEU A 179 -0.69 14.10 -24.14
N LEU A 180 -2.01 13.91 -24.26
CA LEU A 180 -2.60 12.78 -24.98
C LEU A 180 -2.74 13.01 -26.49
N LYS A 181 -2.37 14.20 -27.00
CA LYS A 181 -2.50 14.60 -28.41
C LYS A 181 -3.94 14.48 -28.95
N VAL A 182 -4.93 14.81 -28.13
CA VAL A 182 -6.35 14.83 -28.51
C VAL A 182 -6.95 16.21 -28.27
N SER A 183 -8.11 16.49 -28.86
CA SER A 183 -8.83 17.73 -28.55
C SER A 183 -9.40 17.67 -27.12
N ARG A 184 -9.59 18.84 -26.49
CA ARG A 184 -10.26 18.96 -25.18
C ARG A 184 -11.65 18.31 -25.19
N THR A 185 -12.40 18.50 -26.28
CA THR A 185 -13.75 17.93 -26.46
C THR A 185 -13.70 16.41 -26.53
N THR A 186 -12.78 15.84 -27.31
CA THR A 186 -12.58 14.39 -27.43
C THR A 186 -12.16 13.76 -26.10
N LEU A 187 -11.30 14.44 -25.33
CA LEU A 187 -10.91 13.96 -23.99
C LEU A 187 -12.12 13.96 -23.05
N TRP A 188 -12.93 15.02 -23.06
CA TRP A 188 -14.13 15.10 -22.24
C TRP A 188 -15.15 14.01 -22.59
N GLU A 189 -15.41 13.78 -23.88
CA GLU A 189 -16.29 12.70 -24.36
C GLU A 189 -15.78 11.31 -23.91
N LYS A 190 -14.47 11.06 -24.01
CA LYS A 190 -13.85 9.82 -23.53
C LYS A 190 -13.99 9.65 -22.02
N ILE A 191 -13.81 10.73 -21.25
CA ILE A 191 -13.98 10.73 -19.79
C ILE A 191 -15.44 10.41 -19.41
N GLN A 192 -16.42 11.03 -20.08
CA GLN A 192 -17.85 10.75 -19.85
C GLN A 192 -18.21 9.31 -20.25
N LYS A 193 -17.80 8.87 -21.44
CA LYS A 193 -18.06 7.52 -21.95
C LYS A 193 -17.48 6.45 -21.05
N LEU A 194 -16.29 6.68 -20.51
CA LEU A 194 -15.63 5.74 -19.60
C LEU A 194 -16.16 5.86 -18.17
N GLY A 195 -16.95 6.88 -17.82
CA GLY A 195 -17.44 7.10 -16.46
C GLY A 195 -16.33 7.52 -15.49
N LEU A 196 -15.31 8.23 -15.99
CA LEU A 196 -14.29 8.86 -15.17
C LEU A 196 -14.84 10.18 -14.63
N GLN A 197 -14.88 10.36 -13.31
CA GLN A 197 -15.21 11.67 -12.74
C GLN A 197 -13.92 12.50 -12.67
N PRO A 198 -13.79 13.60 -13.45
CA PRO A 198 -12.74 14.55 -13.18
C PRO A 198 -13.03 15.15 -11.82
N VAL A 199 -12.14 14.94 -10.85
CA VAL A 199 -12.22 15.61 -9.55
C VAL A 199 -12.26 17.11 -9.84
N ARG A 200 -13.42 17.73 -9.66
CA ARG A 200 -13.58 19.18 -9.78
C ARG A 200 -12.84 19.78 -8.60
N ILE A 201 -11.61 20.24 -8.82
CA ILE A 201 -11.06 21.27 -7.95
C ILE A 201 -11.90 22.51 -8.26
N SER A 202 -12.73 22.92 -7.32
CA SER A 202 -13.44 24.18 -7.35
C SER A 202 -12.41 25.30 -7.53
N GLU A 203 -12.33 25.85 -8.74
CA GLU A 203 -11.70 27.13 -8.95
C GLU A 203 -12.47 28.14 -8.08
N ARG A 204 -11.77 28.62 -7.03
CA ARG A 204 -12.12 29.88 -6.40
C ARG A 204 -11.79 30.99 -7.40
N GLN A 205 -12.81 31.82 -7.61
CA GLN A 205 -12.84 33.14 -8.25
C GLN A 205 -12.94 33.18 -9.77
#